data_AF-A0A7K1GA56-F1
#
_entry.id   AF-A0A7K1GA56-F1
#
_cell.length_a   1.000
_cell.length_b   1.000
_cell.length_c   1.000
_cell.angle_alpha   90.00
_cell.angle_beta   90.00
_cell.angle_gamma   90.00
#
_symmetry.space_group_name_H-M   'P 1'
#
loop_
_entity.id
_entity.type
_entity.pdbx_description
1 polymer ?
#
loop_
_entity_poly.entity_id
_entity_poly.type
_entity_poly.pdbx_seq_one_letter_code
_entity_poly.pdbx_strand_id
1 'polypeptide(L)'
;MTFTIVFLTAIIALIVSKIRTIVLRNNLDDVNEKRLLITGGLLILFFVTSATLPYPESLYWFIGLGVVFTGVLLSFNVLKKEFKRFLKLRTKDKVVNVLFYSLFIVVTNICL
;
A
#
# COMPACT_ATOMS: atom_id res chain seq x y z
N MET A 1 -2.65 13.10 18.59
CA MET A 1 -1.86 11.88 18.84
C MET A 1 -2.71 10.63 18.93
N THR A 2 -3.79 10.60 19.71
CA THR A 2 -4.68 9.41 19.77
C THR A 2 -5.33 9.09 18.43
N PHE A 3 -5.87 10.11 17.74
CA PHE A 3 -6.44 9.93 16.39
C PHE A 3 -5.41 9.47 15.36
N THR A 4 -4.22 10.07 15.33
CA THR A 4 -3.15 9.66 14.40
C THR A 4 -2.71 8.21 14.63
N ILE A 5 -2.61 7.76 15.88
CA ILE A 5 -2.30 6.35 16.21
C ILE A 5 -3.42 5.40 15.73
N VAL A 6 -4.70 5.77 15.92
CA VAL A 6 -5.84 4.96 15.46
C VAL A 6 -5.86 4.86 13.93
N PHE A 7 -5.64 5.95 13.21
CA PHE A 7 -5.58 5.91 11.75
C PHE A 7 -4.35 5.14 11.24
N LEU A 8 -3.19 5.32 11.88
CA LEU A 8 -1.96 4.60 11.52
C LEU A 8 -2.14 3.09 11.68
N THR A 9 -2.70 2.65 12.81
CA THR A 9 -2.98 1.23 13.06
C THR A 9 -4.00 0.66 12.07
N ALA A 10 -5.04 1.42 11.71
CA ALA A 10 -5.99 1.03 10.68
C ALA A 10 -5.34 0.89 9.29
N ILE A 11 -4.46 1.83 8.90
CA ILE A 11 -3.71 1.78 7.64
C ILE A 11 -2.79 0.56 7.61
N ILE A 12 -2.05 0.30 8.68
CA ILE A 12 -1.17 -0.87 8.79
C ILE A 12 -1.97 -2.17 8.68
N ALA A 13 -3.10 -2.27 9.39
CA ALA A 13 -3.99 -3.43 9.32
C ALA A 13 -4.54 -3.65 7.90
N LEU A 14 -4.91 -2.57 7.20
CA LEU A 14 -5.37 -2.62 5.81
C LEU A 14 -4.27 -3.11 4.86
N ILE A 15 -3.03 -2.63 5.03
CA ILE A 15 -1.88 -3.06 4.22
C ILE A 15 -1.66 -4.56 4.41
N VAL A 16 -1.57 -5.04 5.66
CA VAL A 16 -1.37 -6.46 5.97
C VAL A 16 -2.51 -7.32 5.42
N SER A 17 -3.75 -6.89 5.63
CA SER A 17 -4.94 -7.58 5.11
C SER A 17 -4.92 -7.68 3.58
N LYS A 18 -4.57 -6.60 2.88
CA LYS A 18 -4.48 -6.63 1.41
C LYS A 18 -3.35 -7.51 0.92
N ILE A 19 -2.17 -7.48 1.54
CA ILE A 19 -1.06 -8.37 1.17
C ILE A 19 -1.49 -9.82 1.30
N ARG A 20 -2.05 -10.22 2.45
CA ARG A 20 -2.55 -11.59 2.66
C ARG A 20 -3.58 -11.98 1.62
N THR A 21 -4.51 -11.08 1.29
CA THR A 21 -5.53 -11.35 0.28
C THR A 21 -4.92 -11.51 -1.13
N ILE A 22 -3.88 -10.75 -1.47
CA ILE A 22 -3.17 -10.86 -2.76
C ILE A 22 -2.39 -12.18 -2.84
N VAL A 23 -1.69 -12.55 -1.77
CA VAL A 23 -0.91 -13.79 -1.67
C VAL A 23 -1.84 -15.00 -1.87
N LEU A 24 -2.89 -15.12 -1.06
CA LEU A 24 -3.81 -16.25 -1.10
C LEU A 24 -4.55 -16.35 -2.44
N ARG A 25 -4.94 -15.22 -3.02
CA ARG A 25 -5.72 -15.19 -4.26
C ARG A 25 -4.91 -15.47 -5.52
N ASN A 26 -3.66 -15.02 -5.57
CA ASN A 26 -2.80 -15.24 -6.73
C ASN A 26 -1.93 -16.49 -6.62
N ASN A 27 -2.02 -17.22 -5.49
CA ASN A 27 -1.19 -18.37 -5.16
C ASN A 27 0.28 -18.08 -5.49
N LEU A 28 0.82 -17.04 -4.85
CA LEU A 28 2.15 -16.54 -5.15
C LEU A 28 3.22 -17.57 -4.74
N ASP A 29 4.24 -17.71 -5.58
CA ASP A 29 5.44 -18.47 -5.22
C ASP A 29 6.20 -17.75 -4.09
N ASP A 30 6.94 -18.51 -3.26
CA ASP A 30 7.68 -17.99 -2.10
C ASP A 30 8.51 -16.74 -2.38
N VAL A 31 9.13 -16.66 -3.57
CA VAL A 31 9.94 -15.50 -3.98
C VAL A 31 9.09 -14.25 -4.18
N ASN A 32 7.94 -14.39 -4.84
CA ASN A 32 7.02 -13.28 -5.10
C ASN A 32 6.28 -12.86 -3.83
N GLU A 33 5.94 -13.80 -2.96
CA GLU A 33 5.38 -13.53 -1.64
C GLU A 33 6.37 -12.74 -0.77
N LYS A 34 7.63 -13.19 -0.66
CA LYS A 34 8.67 -12.46 0.09
C LYS A 34 8.86 -11.04 -0.40
N ARG A 35 8.91 -10.82 -1.72
CA ARG A 35 9.04 -9.46 -2.31
C ARG A 35 7.84 -8.57 -1.98
N LEU A 36 6.63 -9.12 -1.98
CA LEU A 36 5.42 -8.40 -1.61
C LEU A 36 5.39 -8.07 -0.11
N LEU A 37 5.83 -8.99 0.75
CA LEU A 37 5.97 -8.75 2.19
C LEU A 37 7.00 -7.67 2.50
N ILE A 38 8.16 -7.69 1.84
CA ILE A 38 9.19 -6.64 1.96
C ILE A 38 8.62 -5.28 1.53
N THR A 39 7.87 -5.24 0.43
CA THR A 39 7.18 -4.02 -0.03
C THR A 39 6.19 -3.50 1.01
N GLY A 40 5.40 -4.40 1.60
CA GLY A 40 4.49 -4.07 2.70
C GLY A 40 5.20 -3.52 3.93
N GLY A 41 6.30 -4.16 4.33
CA GLY A 41 7.14 -3.72 5.43
C GLY A 41 7.72 -2.33 5.21
N LEU A 42 8.22 -2.04 4.00
CA LEU A 42 8.73 -0.72 3.64
C LEU A 42 7.64 0.37 3.71
N LEU A 43 6.42 0.07 3.27
CA LEU A 43 5.29 0.99 3.39
C LEU A 43 4.91 1.25 4.85
N ILE A 44 4.83 0.20 5.67
CA ILE A 44 4.55 0.34 7.11
C ILE A 44 5.64 1.17 7.79
N LEU A 45 6.91 0.87 7.50
CA LEU A 45 8.04 1.63 8.05
C LEU A 45 7.94 3.11 7.67
N PHE A 46 7.64 3.41 6.41
CA PHE A 46 7.46 4.78 5.92
C PHE A 46 6.33 5.52 6.67
N PHE A 47 5.17 4.88 6.86
CA PHE A 47 4.07 5.51 7.59
C PHE A 47 4.41 5.75 9.07
N VAL A 48 5.07 4.78 9.72
CA VAL A 48 5.48 4.92 11.12
C VAL A 48 6.52 6.02 11.28
N THR A 49 7.56 6.05 10.43
CA THR A 49 8.59 7.11 10.48
C THR A 49 8.02 8.46 10.14
N SER A 50 7.02 8.53 9.25
CA SER A 50 6.35 9.79 8.93
C SER A 50 5.50 10.34 10.06
N ALA A 51 4.86 9.47 10.84
CA ALA A 51 4.09 9.91 12.01
C ALA A 51 4.96 10.26 13.24
N THR A 52 6.22 9.80 13.30
CA THR A 52 7.04 9.86 14.52
C THR A 52 8.24 10.81 14.43
N LEU A 53 8.85 10.95 13.26
CA LEU A 53 9.98 11.84 13.04
C LEU A 53 9.45 13.14 12.42
N PRO A 54 10.05 14.31 12.68
CA PRO A 54 9.67 15.56 12.02
C PRO A 54 10.63 15.86 10.86
N TYR A 55 10.39 15.28 9.69
CA TYR A 55 11.14 15.63 8.49
C TYR A 55 10.51 16.81 7.75
N PRO A 56 11.29 17.55 6.93
CA PRO A 56 10.70 18.52 6.01
C PRO A 56 9.84 17.81 4.95
N GLU A 57 8.73 18.44 4.54
CA GLU A 57 7.75 17.87 3.61
C GLU A 57 8.37 17.33 2.31
N SER A 58 9.35 18.03 1.75
CA SER A 58 10.04 17.60 0.53
C SER A 58 10.77 16.27 0.69
N LEU A 59 11.33 15.99 1.88
CA LEU A 59 12.00 14.73 2.18
C LEU A 59 10.98 13.59 2.33
N TYR A 60 9.80 13.85 2.89
CA TYR A 60 8.72 12.85 2.94
C TYR A 60 8.27 12.41 1.57
N TRP A 61 8.02 13.35 0.67
CA TRP A 61 7.62 13.05 -0.69
C TRP A 61 8.71 12.29 -1.44
N PHE A 62 9.98 12.67 -1.24
CA PHE A 62 11.11 11.98 -1.85
C PHE A 62 11.23 10.53 -1.37
N ILE A 63 11.20 10.30 -0.06
CA ILE A 63 11.28 8.94 0.53
C ILE A 63 10.04 8.13 0.14
N GLY A 64 8.84 8.72 0.22
CA GLY A 64 7.58 8.07 -0.13
C GLY A 64 7.56 7.61 -1.58
N LEU A 65 7.98 8.47 -2.52
CA LEU A 65 8.14 8.10 -3.93
C LEU A 65 9.18 6.99 -4.10
N GLY A 66 10.30 7.05 -3.38
CA GLY A 66 11.32 5.99 -3.39
C GLY A 66 10.77 4.63 -2.93
N VAL A 67 9.99 4.62 -1.84
CA VAL A 67 9.34 3.41 -1.32
C VAL A 67 8.32 2.86 -2.31
N VAL A 68 7.48 3.71 -2.88
CA VAL A 68 6.49 3.30 -3.90
C VAL A 68 7.20 2.74 -5.13
N PHE A 69 8.23 3.42 -5.64
CA PHE A 69 8.99 3.00 -6.80
C PHE A 69 9.68 1.65 -6.57
N THR A 70 10.34 1.48 -5.43
CA THR A 70 10.98 0.22 -5.03
C THR A 70 9.95 -0.90 -4.90
N GLY A 71 8.78 -0.61 -4.30
CA GLY A 71 7.68 -1.54 -4.18
C GLY A 71 7.12 -1.99 -5.53
N VAL A 72 6.96 -1.06 -6.47
CA VAL A 72 6.53 -1.37 -7.84
C VAL A 72 7.55 -2.26 -8.54
N LEU A 73 8.84 -1.98 -8.41
CA LEU A 73 9.91 -2.81 -9.01
C LEU A 73 9.94 -4.22 -8.42
N LEU A 74 9.91 -4.35 -7.09
CA LEU A 74 9.95 -5.64 -6.39
C LEU A 74 8.72 -6.50 -6.71
N SER A 75 7.55 -5.86 -6.79
CA SER A 75 6.27 -6.53 -6.94
C SER A 75 5.67 -6.41 -8.34
N PHE A 76 6.45 -6.03 -9.36
CA PHE A 76 5.94 -5.72 -10.71
C PHE A 76 5.14 -6.89 -11.31
N ASN A 77 5.63 -8.12 -11.17
CA ASN A 77 4.95 -9.31 -11.66
C ASN A 77 3.59 -9.54 -10.97
N VAL A 78 3.51 -9.26 -9.68
CA VAL A 78 2.27 -9.36 -8.88
C VAL A 78 1.31 -8.24 -9.27
N LEU A 79 1.80 -7.01 -9.38
CA LEU A 79 1.05 -5.85 -9.85
C LEU A 79 0.46 -6.08 -11.24
N LYS A 80 1.22 -6.66 -12.16
CA LYS A 80 0.76 -7.01 -13.51
C LYS A 80 -0.37 -8.04 -13.48
N LYS A 81 -0.30 -9.06 -12.61
CA LYS A 81 -1.38 -10.04 -12.41
C LYS A 81 -2.65 -9.37 -11.87
N GLU A 82 -2.52 -8.53 -10.83
CA GLU A 82 -3.65 -7.79 -10.26
C GLU A 82 -4.24 -6.76 -11.22
N PHE A 83 -3.43 -6.08 -12.02
CA PHE A 83 -3.90 -5.14 -13.03
C PHE A 83 -4.71 -5.83 -14.14
N LYS A 84 -4.21 -6.97 -14.65
CA LYS A 84 -4.97 -7.80 -15.60
C LYS A 84 -6.31 -8.26 -15.02
N ARG A 85 -6.34 -8.63 -13.74
CA ARG A 85 -7.58 -8.99 -13.04
C ARG A 85 -8.50 -7.80 -12.91
N PHE A 86 -7.99 -6.63 -12.53
CA PHE A 86 -8.77 -5.40 -12.41
C PHE A 86 -9.46 -5.05 -13.74
N LEU A 87 -8.76 -5.19 -14.87
CA LEU A 87 -9.34 -4.98 -16.19
C LEU A 87 -10.49 -5.95 -16.52
N LYS A 88 -10.48 -7.16 -15.97
CA LYS A 88 -11.54 -8.18 -16.16
C LYS A 88 -12.74 -8.01 -15.22
N LEU A 89 -12.67 -7.13 -14.22
CA LEU A 89 -13.80 -6.87 -13.31
C LEU A 89 -14.96 -6.17 -14.04
N ARG A 90 -16.19 -6.37 -13.53
CA ARG A 90 -17.36 -5.62 -13.98
C ARG A 90 -17.19 -4.14 -13.65
N THR A 91 -17.81 -3.27 -14.44
CA THR A 91 -17.68 -1.80 -14.31
C THR A 91 -18.06 -1.31 -12.91
N LYS A 92 -19.10 -1.91 -12.29
CA LYS A 92 -19.51 -1.61 -10.91
C LYS A 92 -18.39 -1.88 -9.90
N ASP A 93 -17.74 -3.04 -10.00
CA ASP A 93 -16.65 -3.42 -9.09
C ASP A 93 -15.39 -2.57 -9.29
N LYS A 94 -15.12 -2.16 -10.55
CA LYS A 94 -14.03 -1.22 -10.86
C LYS A 94 -14.22 0.13 -10.16
N VAL A 95 -15.42 0.69 -10.23
CA VAL A 95 -15.75 1.98 -9.60
C VAL A 95 -15.60 1.90 -8.08
N VAL A 96 -16.10 0.83 -7.45
CA VAL A 96 -15.94 0.62 -6.01
C VAL A 96 -14.46 0.57 -5.61
N ASN A 97 -13.64 -0.14 -6.38
CA ASN A 97 -12.20 -0.21 -6.11
C ASN A 97 -11.52 1.16 -6.25
N VAL A 98 -11.83 1.92 -7.31
CA VAL A 98 -11.27 3.27 -7.51
C VAL A 98 -11.65 4.18 -6.36
N LEU A 99 -12.93 4.18 -5.96
CA LEU A 99 -13.41 4.96 -4.82
C LEU A 99 -12.66 4.57 -3.55
N PHE A 100 -12.50 3.26 -3.28
CA PHE A 100 -11.77 2.78 -2.11
C PHE A 100 -10.30 3.27 -2.10
N TYR A 101 -9.57 3.14 -3.21
CA TYR A 101 -8.17 3.59 -3.29
C TYR A 101 -8.03 5.11 -3.22
N SER A 102 -8.95 5.86 -3.83
CA SER A 102 -8.96 7.32 -3.74
C SER A 102 -9.20 7.80 -2.31
N LEU A 103 -10.13 7.16 -1.61
CA LEU A 103 -10.44 7.49 -0.22
C LEU A 103 -9.26 7.12 0.70
N PHE A 104 -8.58 6.01 0.43
CA PHE A 104 -7.34 5.64 1.11
C PHE A 104 -6.27 6.73 0.95
N ILE A 105 -6.03 7.23 -0.27
CA ILE A 105 -5.05 8.31 -0.52
C ILE A 105 -5.42 9.59 0.25
N VAL A 106 -6.70 9.99 0.24
CA VAL A 106 -7.16 11.18 0.97
C VAL A 106 -6.96 11.02 2.47
N VAL A 107 -7.32 9.87 3.05
CA VAL A 107 -7.11 9.59 4.47
C VAL A 107 -5.62 9.59 4.82
N THR A 108 -4.77 9.03 3.97
CA THR A 108 -3.33 9.06 4.16
C THR A 108 -2.79 10.50 4.13
N ASN A 109 -3.23 11.33 3.18
CA ASN A 109 -2.80 12.71 3.05
C ASN A 109 -3.24 13.59 4.24
N ILE A 110 -4.45 13.37 4.78
CA ILE A 110 -4.92 14.09 5.97
C ILE A 110 -4.14 13.70 7.24
N CYS A 111 -3.61 12.47 7.27
CA CYS A 111 -2.96 11.91 8.46
C CYS A 111 -1.43 12.10 8.50
N LEU A 112 -0.82 12.43 7.37
CA LEU A 112 0.60 12.73 7.18
C LEU A 112 0.80 14.25 7.21
#